data_AF-A0A427XEF3-F1
#
_entry.id   AF-A0A427XEF3-F1
#
_cell.length_a   1.000
_cell.length_b   1.000
_cell.length_c   1.000
_cell.angle_alpha   90.00
_cell.angle_beta   90.00
_cell.angle_gamma   90.00
#
_symmetry.space_group_name_H-M   'P 1'
#
loop_
_entity.id
_entity.type
_entity.pdbx_description
1 polymer ?
#
loop_
_entity_poly.entity_id
_entity_poly.type
_entity_poly.pdbx_seq_one_letter_code
_entity_poly.pdbx_strand_id
1 'polypeptide(L)'
;MPSSPAEQPQRTSATGPHRRSSKACETCRVRRIKCSGPPPCQGCIAAGLGSSCAVRLKARPKRAPSAKLFARLSNNGGTGAAPSVDAGPSGSAPTLPPSMSHMRDEGTRTVYRKRNPLDEVEGALAIWCANKGVPFSQLVFKVDTRLAGLPSTALPPPNLLRDYEDGLIETFFNSPEYLDRHTDHRETIRSLFARYRAVPGSLTEDQRALVYAILCMARYLQIKSNINAGTPHATTEATREDVTYYHMGYDALATWARPSLTAIWALFYLVPYTLGMGGWAETKDLLQQWAWQIKELGLHRQDTASLYAPHEVGQLFFAYFYTDILRASMTDLRPLLPLTEIDVDPTPSDKEWASFQSRVSDFNTRFLADFNDPTVDTGAMDYAAAAESTWFGYVRELRHSMPADVPRAKISWAQFRYNWLRILLYIPLINNPPYQPVAFGMITRAVSQIFQSYSDLVAIGNLNPSWPQLQRLVVCGQLLILCHEAGELHRREATLLFQMLLEFLEKHLDTWPTCAELILGYQAVAKAFDIHLTPDFELPTLGDDPVFALHEVHQWPLIPYGLDLDFDLTLFP
;
A
#
# COMPACT_ATOMS: atom_id res chain seq x y z
N MET A 1 4.41 68.94 -62.57
CA MET A 1 4.99 68.23 -63.73
C MET A 1 6.49 68.13 -63.51
N PRO A 2 7.14 66.99 -63.84
CA PRO A 2 6.57 65.66 -64.06
C PRO A 2 6.12 65.11 -62.67
N SER A 3 6.50 63.97 -62.06
CA SER A 3 7.34 62.80 -62.42
C SER A 3 7.08 61.66 -61.42
N SER A 4 7.41 60.41 -61.80
CA SER A 4 7.37 59.22 -60.92
C SER A 4 8.71 58.46 -60.97
N PRO A 5 9.20 57.92 -59.84
CA PRO A 5 10.03 56.71 -59.81
C PRO A 5 9.11 55.47 -59.63
N ALA A 6 9.07 54.51 -60.54
CA ALA A 6 10.11 53.53 -60.86
C ALA A 6 10.27 52.44 -59.77
N GLU A 7 9.45 51.39 -59.85
CA GLU A 7 9.64 50.15 -59.08
C GLU A 7 10.88 49.39 -59.55
N GLN A 8 11.65 48.85 -58.60
CA GLN A 8 12.64 47.79 -58.85
C GLN A 8 12.65 46.76 -57.70
N PRO A 9 13.05 45.50 -57.96
CA PRO A 9 12.53 44.35 -57.23
C PRO A 9 13.23 44.05 -55.90
N GLN A 10 12.46 43.53 -54.95
CA GLN A 10 12.97 43.01 -53.68
C GLN A 10 13.90 41.80 -53.90
N ARG A 11 15.18 41.95 -53.56
CA ARG A 11 16.09 40.81 -53.35
C ARG A 11 15.91 40.25 -51.95
N THR A 12 15.50 38.99 -51.84
CA THR A 12 15.55 38.23 -50.58
C THR A 12 16.70 37.22 -50.63
N SER A 13 17.58 37.28 -49.63
CA SER A 13 18.66 36.31 -49.42
C SER A 13 18.87 36.12 -47.92
N ALA A 14 18.62 34.91 -47.44
CA ALA A 14 18.63 34.58 -46.01
C ALA A 14 19.90 33.85 -45.59
N THR A 15 20.17 33.79 -44.28
CA THR A 15 20.94 32.71 -43.64
C THR A 15 20.56 32.57 -42.16
N GLY A 16 19.42 31.93 -41.90
CA GLY A 16 19.06 31.44 -40.56
C GLY A 16 19.42 29.94 -40.42
N PRO A 17 19.81 29.45 -39.23
CA PRO A 17 20.21 28.05 -39.06
C PRO A 17 19.03 27.09 -39.26
N HIS A 18 19.14 26.20 -40.25
CA HIS A 18 18.10 25.21 -40.57
C HIS A 18 17.88 24.20 -39.43
N ARG A 19 16.77 24.36 -38.68
CA ARG A 19 16.27 23.33 -37.75
C ARG A 19 15.98 22.04 -38.52
N ARG A 20 16.65 20.93 -38.16
CA ARG A 20 16.41 19.61 -38.76
C ARG A 20 15.02 19.10 -38.37
N SER A 21 14.13 18.92 -39.34
CA SER A 21 12.84 18.27 -39.12
C SER A 21 13.02 16.76 -38.89
N SER A 22 12.61 16.25 -37.73
CA SER A 22 12.73 14.83 -37.34
C SER A 22 11.86 13.85 -38.14
N LYS A 23 11.07 14.33 -39.11
CA LYS A 23 10.14 13.55 -39.93
C LYS A 23 10.60 13.54 -41.38
N ALA A 24 10.71 12.35 -41.98
CA ALA A 24 10.96 12.20 -43.41
C ALA A 24 9.77 12.70 -44.25
N CYS A 25 10.04 13.17 -45.47
CA CYS A 25 8.99 13.47 -46.46
C CYS A 25 8.27 12.18 -46.91
N GLU A 26 7.03 12.30 -47.37
CA GLU A 26 6.20 11.13 -47.70
C GLU A 26 6.81 10.34 -48.89
N THR A 27 7.47 11.02 -49.84
CA THR A 27 8.16 10.41 -50.99
C THR A 27 9.32 9.50 -50.58
N CYS A 28 10.20 9.96 -49.68
CA CYS A 28 11.29 9.13 -49.14
C CYS A 28 10.74 7.99 -48.27
N ARG A 29 9.68 8.26 -47.48
CA ARG A 29 9.00 7.26 -46.65
C ARG A 29 8.41 6.12 -47.48
N VAL A 30 7.66 6.44 -48.54
CA VAL A 30 7.04 5.44 -49.45
C VAL A 30 8.12 4.62 -50.15
N ARG A 31 9.20 5.26 -50.60
CA ARG A 31 10.35 4.58 -51.22
C ARG A 31 11.31 3.89 -50.23
N ARG A 32 11.05 3.98 -48.91
CA ARG A 32 11.91 3.45 -47.81
C ARG A 32 13.38 3.92 -47.87
N ILE A 33 13.64 5.13 -48.37
CA ILE A 33 15.00 5.71 -48.46
C ILE A 33 15.24 6.79 -47.41
N LYS A 34 16.51 7.03 -47.06
CA LYS A 34 16.93 8.04 -46.07
C LYS A 34 16.62 9.46 -46.59
N CYS A 35 15.80 10.21 -45.85
CA CYS A 35 15.46 11.60 -46.15
C CYS A 35 16.53 12.54 -45.58
N SER A 36 16.99 13.54 -46.34
CA SER A 36 18.01 14.50 -45.90
C SER A 36 17.47 15.72 -45.13
N GLY A 37 16.15 15.77 -44.87
CA GLY A 37 15.53 16.78 -44.01
C GLY A 37 14.46 17.61 -44.72
N PRO A 38 14.58 18.95 -44.76
CA PRO A 38 13.51 19.84 -45.20
C PRO A 38 13.13 19.61 -46.68
N PRO A 39 11.85 19.81 -47.05
CA PRO A 39 11.40 19.76 -48.43
C PRO A 39 11.85 21.02 -49.22
N PRO A 40 12.26 20.90 -50.49
CA PRO A 40 12.49 19.66 -51.23
C PRO A 40 13.81 19.00 -50.79
N CYS A 41 13.73 17.77 -50.27
CA CYS A 41 14.93 17.10 -49.78
C CYS A 41 15.79 16.58 -50.95
N GLN A 42 17.10 16.54 -50.74
CA GLN A 42 18.10 16.25 -51.77
C GLN A 42 17.91 14.88 -52.45
N GLY A 43 17.40 13.88 -51.71
CA GLY A 43 17.04 12.57 -52.26
C GLY A 43 15.80 12.58 -53.18
N CYS A 44 14.90 13.56 -53.04
CA CYS A 44 13.82 13.79 -53.99
C CYS A 44 14.27 14.62 -55.19
N ILE A 45 15.16 15.59 -55.00
CA ILE A 45 15.78 16.37 -56.09
C ILE A 45 16.53 15.43 -57.04
N ALA A 46 17.45 14.61 -56.51
CA ALA A 46 18.21 13.63 -57.30
C ALA A 46 17.35 12.58 -58.01
N ALA A 47 16.13 12.34 -57.53
CA ALA A 47 15.17 11.42 -58.13
C ALA A 47 14.21 12.07 -59.15
N GLY A 48 14.41 13.34 -59.52
CA GLY A 48 13.53 14.09 -60.42
C GLY A 48 12.17 14.48 -59.81
N LEU A 49 12.02 14.36 -58.48
CA LEU A 49 10.76 14.48 -57.75
C LEU A 49 10.72 15.65 -56.76
N GLY A 50 11.59 16.66 -56.94
CA GLY A 50 11.68 17.82 -56.05
C GLY A 50 10.34 18.50 -55.79
N SER A 51 9.54 18.72 -56.84
CA SER A 51 8.20 19.34 -56.79
C SER A 51 7.13 18.53 -56.04
N SER A 52 7.32 17.23 -55.84
CA SER A 52 6.40 16.37 -55.07
C SER A 52 6.89 16.05 -53.65
N CYS A 53 8.01 16.65 -53.22
CA CYS A 53 8.60 16.41 -51.91
C CYS A 53 7.84 17.17 -50.80
N ALA A 54 6.85 16.54 -50.17
CA ALA A 54 6.08 17.13 -49.07
C ALA A 54 6.28 16.37 -47.74
N VAL A 55 6.27 17.12 -46.62
CA VAL A 55 6.23 16.57 -45.25
C VAL A 55 4.79 16.63 -44.73
N ARG A 56 4.28 15.49 -44.26
CA ARG A 56 2.87 15.34 -43.86
C ARG A 56 2.59 16.06 -42.52
N LEU A 57 1.81 17.15 -42.57
CA LEU A 57 1.52 17.99 -41.40
C LEU A 57 0.55 17.37 -40.37
N LYS A 58 -0.38 16.49 -40.78
CA LYS A 58 -1.36 15.84 -39.88
C LYS A 58 -1.09 14.36 -39.68
N ALA A 59 -1.23 13.91 -38.43
CA ALA A 59 -1.21 12.49 -38.05
C ALA A 59 -2.25 11.68 -38.83
N ARG A 60 -2.06 10.36 -38.92
CA ARG A 60 -3.03 9.46 -39.55
C ARG A 60 -4.18 9.21 -38.58
N PRO A 61 -5.46 9.24 -39.00
CA PRO A 61 -6.56 8.72 -38.20
C PRO A 61 -6.25 7.30 -37.73
N LYS A 62 -6.58 6.96 -36.47
CA LYS A 62 -6.45 5.59 -35.94
C LYS A 62 -7.28 4.65 -36.82
N ARG A 63 -6.69 3.54 -37.27
CA ARG A 63 -7.47 2.45 -37.87
C ARG A 63 -8.24 1.76 -36.73
N ALA A 64 -9.52 1.50 -36.92
CA ALA A 64 -10.28 0.63 -36.03
C ALA A 64 -9.64 -0.79 -36.02
N PRO A 65 -9.66 -1.50 -34.87
CA PRO A 65 -9.16 -2.86 -34.79
C PRO A 65 -10.00 -3.81 -35.65
N SER A 66 -9.36 -4.87 -36.19
CA SER A 66 -10.05 -5.85 -37.02
C SER A 66 -10.68 -6.93 -36.14
N ALA A 67 -12.00 -7.15 -36.29
CA ALA A 67 -12.81 -8.06 -35.48
C ALA A 67 -12.58 -9.56 -35.78
N LYS A 68 -11.32 -10.00 -35.97
CA LYS A 68 -10.95 -11.39 -36.28
C LYS A 68 -10.22 -12.14 -35.17
N LEU A 69 -9.96 -11.51 -34.01
CA LEU A 69 -9.22 -12.16 -32.91
C LEU A 69 -10.10 -13.02 -31.98
N PHE A 70 -11.38 -12.67 -31.81
CA PHE A 70 -12.27 -13.34 -30.84
C PHE A 70 -12.85 -14.69 -31.30
N ALA A 71 -12.70 -15.07 -32.57
CA ALA A 71 -13.32 -16.28 -33.13
C ALA A 71 -12.51 -17.58 -32.94
N ARG A 72 -11.56 -17.63 -31.98
CA ARG A 72 -10.65 -18.78 -31.78
C ARG A 72 -10.52 -19.29 -30.34
N LEU A 73 -11.31 -18.79 -29.40
CA LEU A 73 -11.27 -19.21 -27.98
C LEU A 73 -12.55 -19.95 -27.52
N SER A 74 -13.44 -20.33 -28.44
CA SER A 74 -14.76 -20.89 -28.11
C SER A 74 -15.08 -22.20 -28.84
N ASN A 75 -14.06 -22.96 -29.26
CA ASN A 75 -14.24 -24.30 -29.82
C ASN A 75 -12.99 -25.16 -29.66
N ASN A 76 -13.02 -26.07 -28.68
CA ASN A 76 -12.33 -27.37 -28.71
C ASN A 76 -12.84 -28.23 -27.53
N GLY A 77 -13.56 -29.31 -27.82
CA GLY A 77 -14.06 -30.25 -26.83
C GLY A 77 -14.30 -31.61 -27.48
N GLY A 78 -13.63 -32.64 -26.96
CA GLY A 78 -13.63 -33.99 -27.53
C GLY A 78 -12.75 -34.15 -28.78
N THR A 79 -12.24 -35.34 -29.12
CA THR A 79 -12.17 -36.65 -28.42
C THR A 79 -11.04 -37.48 -29.05
N GLY A 80 -10.47 -38.47 -28.33
CA GLY A 80 -9.89 -39.66 -28.97
C GLY A 80 -8.55 -40.21 -28.45
N ALA A 81 -8.62 -41.43 -27.89
CA ALA A 81 -7.65 -42.54 -27.95
C ALA A 81 -6.16 -42.36 -27.54
N ALA A 82 -5.72 -43.24 -26.63
CA ALA A 82 -4.32 -43.70 -26.52
C ALA A 82 -4.08 -44.92 -27.45
N PRO A 83 -2.84 -45.42 -27.58
CA PRO A 83 -2.39 -46.46 -26.64
C PRO A 83 -0.91 -46.37 -26.19
N SER A 84 -0.50 -47.40 -25.45
CA SER A 84 0.81 -47.76 -24.88
C SER A 84 1.97 -47.88 -25.92
N VAL A 85 3.26 -48.07 -25.56
CA VAL A 85 3.86 -48.97 -24.53
C VAL A 85 5.28 -48.58 -24.06
N ASP A 86 5.70 -49.28 -23.00
CA ASP A 86 7.07 -49.69 -22.59
C ASP A 86 7.94 -48.81 -21.69
N ALA A 87 8.89 -49.46 -21.01
CA ALA A 87 9.33 -49.08 -19.66
C ALA A 87 10.83 -49.28 -19.35
N GLY A 88 11.39 -48.30 -18.62
CA GLY A 88 12.55 -48.47 -17.73
C GLY A 88 13.95 -48.51 -18.37
N PRO A 89 15.00 -48.73 -17.55
CA PRO A 89 15.25 -47.88 -16.37
C PRO A 89 16.74 -47.50 -16.16
N SER A 90 16.98 -46.48 -15.31
CA SER A 90 18.24 -46.20 -14.58
C SER A 90 19.50 -45.79 -15.37
N GLY A 91 20.24 -44.76 -14.90
CA GLY A 91 21.61 -44.49 -15.37
C GLY A 91 22.25 -43.12 -15.08
N SER A 92 22.87 -42.98 -13.90
CA SER A 92 24.09 -42.20 -13.61
C SER A 92 24.51 -40.95 -14.43
N ALA A 93 24.61 -39.82 -13.71
CA ALA A 93 25.79 -38.92 -13.62
C ALA A 93 26.30 -38.10 -14.85
N PRO A 94 26.95 -36.93 -14.63
CA PRO A 94 27.17 -35.93 -15.68
C PRO A 94 28.50 -36.06 -16.46
N THR A 95 28.48 -35.66 -17.74
CA THR A 95 29.67 -35.56 -18.60
C THR A 95 29.77 -34.14 -19.19
N LEU A 96 30.84 -33.40 -18.84
CA LEU A 96 31.24 -32.16 -19.52
C LEU A 96 31.91 -32.50 -20.85
N PRO A 97 31.57 -31.81 -21.96
CA PRO A 97 32.55 -30.91 -22.59
C PRO A 97 31.90 -29.73 -23.38
N PRO A 98 32.67 -28.90 -24.11
CA PRO A 98 33.90 -28.21 -23.72
C PRO A 98 33.73 -26.67 -23.82
N SER A 99 34.74 -25.91 -23.40
CA SER A 99 34.80 -24.46 -23.63
C SER A 99 34.89 -24.12 -25.12
N MET A 100 34.00 -23.26 -25.62
CA MET A 100 34.09 -22.62 -26.94
C MET A 100 33.74 -21.14 -26.82
N SER A 101 34.75 -20.29 -26.94
CA SER A 101 34.63 -18.84 -26.81
C SER A 101 33.98 -18.20 -28.04
N HIS A 102 32.73 -17.75 -27.92
CA HIS A 102 32.14 -16.78 -28.83
C HIS A 102 31.69 -15.54 -28.06
N MET A 103 32.44 -14.45 -28.20
CA MET A 103 31.94 -13.12 -27.86
C MET A 103 30.76 -12.81 -28.79
N ARG A 104 29.54 -12.91 -28.26
CA ARG A 104 28.45 -12.06 -28.71
C ARG A 104 28.43 -10.85 -27.79
N ASP A 105 28.41 -9.68 -28.41
CA ASP A 105 28.22 -8.41 -27.74
C ASP A 105 26.75 -8.30 -27.32
N GLU A 106 26.38 -9.04 -26.27
CA GLU A 106 25.11 -8.84 -25.57
C GLU A 106 25.18 -7.51 -24.83
N GLY A 107 24.96 -6.44 -25.58
CA GLY A 107 24.95 -5.07 -25.08
C GLY A 107 24.06 -4.99 -23.85
N THR A 108 24.69 -4.91 -22.68
CA THR A 108 24.04 -5.13 -21.40
C THR A 108 22.93 -4.11 -21.22
N ARG A 109 21.68 -4.57 -21.38
CA ARG A 109 20.51 -3.83 -20.89
C ARG A 109 20.72 -3.65 -19.39
N THR A 110 21.17 -2.47 -19.00
CA THR A 110 21.10 -2.00 -17.63
C THR A 110 19.64 -2.06 -17.24
N VAL A 111 19.27 -3.09 -16.47
CA VAL A 111 17.90 -3.26 -16.01
C VAL A 111 17.61 -2.05 -15.14
N TYR A 112 16.76 -1.15 -15.64
CA TYR A 112 16.31 0.02 -14.92
C TYR A 112 15.49 -0.45 -13.72
N ARG A 113 16.19 -0.71 -12.62
CA ARG A 113 15.58 -1.09 -11.35
C ARG A 113 14.71 0.08 -10.91
N LYS A 114 13.39 -0.09 -11.01
CA LYS A 114 12.39 0.83 -10.47
C LYS A 114 12.81 1.21 -9.06
N ARG A 115 12.89 2.51 -8.79
CA ARG A 115 13.09 3.04 -7.45
C ARG A 115 11.78 2.89 -6.68
N ASN A 116 11.87 2.75 -5.37
CA ASN A 116 10.69 2.87 -4.52
C ASN A 116 10.24 4.34 -4.58
N PRO A 117 8.95 4.63 -4.88
CA PRO A 117 8.43 5.99 -4.87
C PRO A 117 8.72 6.73 -3.56
N LEU A 118 8.66 6.04 -2.42
CA LEU A 118 8.92 6.67 -1.12
C LEU A 118 10.38 7.17 -0.98
N ASP A 119 11.36 6.45 -1.56
CA ASP A 119 12.76 6.91 -1.64
C ASP A 119 12.90 8.20 -2.47
N GLU A 120 12.04 8.40 -3.49
CA GLU A 120 12.05 9.63 -4.30
C GLU A 120 11.44 10.82 -3.54
N VAL A 121 10.45 10.58 -2.67
CA VAL A 121 9.91 11.61 -1.75
C VAL A 121 10.96 12.00 -0.71
N GLU A 122 11.58 11.04 -0.02
CA GLU A 122 12.67 11.32 0.93
C GLU A 122 13.85 12.03 0.25
N GLY A 123 14.25 11.60 -0.96
CA GLY A 123 15.33 12.21 -1.72
C GLY A 123 15.05 13.67 -2.12
N ALA A 124 13.83 13.98 -2.58
CA ALA A 124 13.42 15.34 -2.90
C ALA A 124 13.33 16.21 -1.64
N LEU A 125 12.78 15.67 -0.55
CA LEU A 125 12.66 16.36 0.73
C LEU A 125 14.03 16.66 1.35
N ALA A 126 15.00 15.75 1.29
CA ALA A 126 16.34 15.96 1.83
C ALA A 126 17.04 17.17 1.16
N ILE A 127 16.86 17.34 -0.16
CA ILE A 127 17.35 18.51 -0.91
C ILE A 127 16.65 19.79 -0.44
N TRP A 128 15.32 19.76 -0.26
CA TRP A 128 14.56 20.90 0.26
C TRP A 128 15.02 21.29 1.68
N CYS A 129 15.18 20.31 2.57
CA CYS A 129 15.63 20.49 3.95
C CYS A 129 17.00 21.17 4.03
N ALA A 130 17.97 20.70 3.24
CA ALA A 130 19.31 21.27 3.15
C ALA A 130 19.29 22.73 2.67
N ASN A 131 18.39 23.08 1.72
CA ASN A 131 18.26 24.44 1.20
C ASN A 131 17.56 25.41 2.17
N LYS A 132 16.71 24.91 3.07
CA LYS A 132 15.89 25.73 4.00
C LYS A 132 16.43 25.74 5.44
N GLY A 133 17.41 24.89 5.75
CA GLY A 133 17.99 24.76 7.10
C GLY A 133 17.13 23.97 8.09
N VAL A 134 16.23 23.10 7.60
CA VAL A 134 15.35 22.27 8.44
C VAL A 134 16.00 20.89 8.65
N PRO A 135 16.02 20.32 9.87
CA PRO A 135 16.56 18.98 10.10
C PRO A 135 15.72 17.89 9.43
N PHE A 136 16.25 17.27 8.38
CA PHE A 136 15.58 16.16 7.67
C PHE A 136 15.20 14.99 8.59
N SER A 137 15.97 14.73 9.64
CA SER A 137 15.67 13.70 10.65
C SER A 137 14.36 13.94 11.42
N GLN A 138 13.89 15.19 11.51
CA GLN A 138 12.62 15.56 12.16
C GLN A 138 11.42 15.48 11.21
N LEU A 139 11.59 14.95 9.98
CA LEU A 139 10.55 14.84 8.96
C LEU A 139 10.44 13.43 8.37
N VAL A 140 11.03 12.43 9.02
CA VAL A 140 11.06 11.02 8.59
C VAL A 140 10.73 10.10 9.74
N PHE A 141 9.97 9.04 9.47
CA PHE A 141 9.65 8.01 10.46
C PHE A 141 10.60 6.83 10.30
N LYS A 142 11.46 6.59 11.31
CA LYS A 142 12.56 5.60 11.26
C LYS A 142 12.60 4.71 12.51
N VAL A 143 11.42 4.34 13.00
CA VAL A 143 11.26 3.36 14.09
C VAL A 143 11.14 1.96 13.47
N ASP A 144 12.29 1.38 13.15
CA ASP A 144 12.38 0.05 12.55
C ASP A 144 11.92 -1.03 13.53
N THR A 145 12.41 -0.97 14.77
CA THR A 145 11.97 -1.80 15.90
C THR A 145 11.52 -0.95 17.07
N ARG A 146 10.61 -1.48 17.89
CA ARG A 146 10.07 -0.79 19.07
C ARG A 146 9.87 -1.69 20.29
N LEU A 147 9.37 -2.92 20.11
CA LEU A 147 9.11 -3.84 21.21
C LEU A 147 10.41 -4.22 21.93
N ALA A 148 11.49 -4.42 21.16
CA ALA A 148 12.84 -4.66 21.69
C ALA A 148 13.42 -3.50 22.54
N GLY A 149 12.82 -2.30 22.49
CA GLY A 149 13.18 -1.16 23.32
C GLY A 149 12.21 -0.88 24.48
N LEU A 150 11.12 -1.63 24.60
CA LEU A 150 10.15 -1.49 25.70
C LEU A 150 10.51 -2.43 26.86
N PRO A 151 10.39 -1.99 28.12
CA PRO A 151 10.67 -2.84 29.26
C PRO A 151 9.56 -3.89 29.45
N SER A 152 9.86 -5.15 29.12
CA SER A 152 9.01 -6.31 29.43
C SER A 152 8.77 -6.37 30.94
N THR A 153 7.51 -6.35 31.38
CA THR A 153 7.19 -6.43 32.81
C THR A 153 7.10 -7.87 33.27
N ALA A 154 7.79 -8.21 34.37
CA ALA A 154 7.73 -9.55 34.95
C ALA A 154 6.27 -9.92 35.30
N LEU A 155 5.85 -11.11 34.90
CA LEU A 155 4.50 -11.60 35.20
C LEU A 155 4.28 -11.72 36.72
N PRO A 156 3.02 -11.63 37.20
CA PRO A 156 2.69 -11.83 38.61
C PRO A 156 3.26 -13.13 39.18
N PRO A 157 3.56 -13.19 40.50
CA PRO A 157 4.13 -14.39 41.11
C PRO A 157 3.17 -15.59 40.96
N PRO A 158 3.67 -16.85 40.96
CA PRO A 158 2.88 -18.03 40.56
C PRO A 158 1.57 -18.26 41.34
N ASN A 159 1.44 -17.68 42.54
CA ASN A 159 0.22 -17.74 43.36
C ASN A 159 -0.84 -16.67 43.01
N LEU A 160 -0.52 -15.69 42.16
CA LEU A 160 -1.43 -14.66 41.62
C LEU A 160 -1.56 -14.74 40.09
N LEU A 161 -0.59 -15.37 39.41
CA LEU A 161 -0.55 -15.48 37.94
C LEU A 161 -1.79 -16.16 37.36
N ARG A 162 -2.38 -17.12 38.10
CA ARG A 162 -3.61 -17.80 37.69
C ARG A 162 -4.76 -16.80 37.60
N ASP A 163 -5.21 -16.28 38.72
CA ASP A 163 -6.33 -15.33 38.81
C ASP A 163 -6.17 -14.13 37.84
N TYR A 164 -4.93 -13.65 37.66
CA TYR A 164 -4.59 -12.63 36.67
C TYR A 164 -4.83 -13.06 35.21
N GLU A 165 -4.24 -14.16 34.77
CA GLU A 165 -4.42 -14.69 33.41
C GLU A 165 -5.85 -15.19 33.14
N ASP A 166 -6.59 -15.63 34.17
CA ASP A 166 -8.00 -15.99 34.03
C ASP A 166 -8.84 -14.73 33.75
N GLY A 167 -8.59 -13.63 34.48
CA GLY A 167 -9.19 -12.33 34.21
C GLY A 167 -8.81 -11.73 32.84
N LEU A 168 -7.61 -12.01 32.33
CA LEU A 168 -7.22 -11.67 30.95
C LEU A 168 -8.09 -12.44 29.93
N ILE A 169 -8.25 -13.76 30.10
CA ILE A 169 -9.07 -14.58 29.19
C ILE A 169 -10.55 -14.22 29.27
N GLU A 170 -11.08 -13.87 30.45
CA GLU A 170 -12.43 -13.31 30.57
C GLU A 170 -12.55 -11.97 29.82
N THR A 171 -11.56 -11.06 29.96
CA THR A 171 -11.54 -9.79 29.22
C THR A 171 -11.56 -10.03 27.70
N PHE A 172 -10.75 -10.98 27.21
CA PHE A 172 -10.70 -11.35 25.80
C PHE A 172 -12.03 -11.91 25.29
N PHE A 173 -12.66 -12.82 26.02
CA PHE A 173 -13.93 -13.42 25.58
C PHE A 173 -15.15 -12.49 25.68
N ASN A 174 -15.10 -11.49 26.56
CA ASN A 174 -16.16 -10.51 26.80
C ASN A 174 -15.98 -9.22 25.97
N SER A 175 -14.81 -8.98 25.37
CA SER A 175 -14.59 -7.84 24.48
C SER A 175 -15.49 -7.91 23.23
N PRO A 176 -16.18 -6.83 22.85
CA PRO A 176 -17.05 -6.80 21.65
C PRO A 176 -16.35 -7.28 20.38
N GLU A 177 -15.05 -6.98 20.23
CA GLU A 177 -14.15 -7.38 19.13
C GLU A 177 -14.00 -8.93 18.93
N TYR A 178 -14.59 -9.71 19.84
CA TYR A 178 -14.48 -11.17 19.88
C TYR A 178 -15.82 -11.87 20.11
N LEU A 179 -16.87 -11.17 20.53
CA LEU A 179 -18.18 -11.77 20.81
C LEU A 179 -18.81 -12.40 19.56
N ASP A 180 -18.67 -11.74 18.41
CA ASP A 180 -19.28 -12.15 17.13
C ASP A 180 -18.48 -13.23 16.38
N ARG A 181 -17.34 -13.70 16.92
CA ARG A 181 -16.51 -14.73 16.26
C ARG A 181 -17.07 -16.14 16.44
N HIS A 182 -16.94 -16.97 15.40
CA HIS A 182 -17.10 -18.43 15.36
C HIS A 182 -17.06 -19.14 16.73
N THR A 183 -18.16 -19.83 17.07
CA THR A 183 -18.27 -20.66 18.28
C THR A 183 -17.11 -21.65 18.40
N ASP A 184 -16.82 -22.38 17.33
CA ASP A 184 -15.84 -23.46 17.27
C ASP A 184 -14.41 -22.98 17.56
N HIS A 185 -14.06 -21.76 17.13
CA HIS A 185 -12.79 -21.13 17.47
C HIS A 185 -12.76 -20.63 18.91
N ARG A 186 -13.85 -20.04 19.41
CA ARG A 186 -13.98 -19.65 20.83
C ARG A 186 -13.89 -20.88 21.75
N GLU A 187 -14.45 -22.02 21.36
CA GLU A 187 -14.32 -23.31 22.06
C GLU A 187 -12.91 -23.89 21.98
N THR A 188 -12.26 -23.80 20.81
CA THR A 188 -10.85 -24.20 20.64
C THR A 188 -9.92 -23.44 21.58
N ILE A 189 -10.08 -22.11 21.69
CA ILE A 189 -9.32 -21.29 22.65
C ILE A 189 -9.61 -21.72 24.09
N ARG A 190 -10.89 -21.89 24.47
CA ARG A 190 -11.27 -22.35 25.82
C ARG A 190 -10.62 -23.70 26.17
N SER A 191 -10.63 -24.65 25.23
CA SER A 191 -10.04 -25.98 25.37
C SER A 191 -8.51 -25.91 25.53
N LEU A 192 -7.83 -25.12 24.70
CA LEU A 192 -6.38 -24.91 24.80
C LEU A 192 -5.98 -24.22 26.11
N PHE A 193 -6.73 -23.21 26.55
CA PHE A 193 -6.46 -22.53 27.81
C PHE A 193 -6.76 -23.42 29.03
N ALA A 194 -7.84 -24.19 29.03
CA ALA A 194 -8.11 -25.18 30.07
C ALA A 194 -7.00 -26.25 30.15
N ARG A 195 -6.45 -26.69 29.01
CA ARG A 195 -5.26 -27.56 28.97
C ARG A 195 -4.00 -26.87 29.48
N TYR A 196 -3.77 -25.60 29.13
CA TYR A 196 -2.69 -24.78 29.69
C TYR A 196 -2.77 -24.71 31.21
N ARG A 197 -3.98 -24.50 31.77
CA ARG A 197 -4.22 -24.47 33.23
C ARG A 197 -3.97 -25.80 33.93
N ALA A 198 -4.49 -26.89 33.37
CA ALA A 198 -4.44 -28.20 33.99
C ALA A 198 -3.05 -28.85 33.88
N VAL A 199 -2.45 -28.82 32.68
CA VAL A 199 -1.17 -29.47 32.36
C VAL A 199 -0.42 -28.63 31.30
N PRO A 200 0.32 -27.56 31.70
CA PRO A 200 0.99 -26.66 30.75
C PRO A 200 1.90 -27.38 29.75
N GLY A 201 2.67 -28.37 30.24
CA GLY A 201 3.55 -29.20 29.41
C GLY A 201 2.84 -30.17 28.45
N SER A 202 1.50 -30.21 28.44
CA SER A 202 0.73 -30.96 27.44
C SER A 202 0.52 -30.20 26.13
N LEU A 203 0.79 -28.89 26.10
CA LEU A 203 0.71 -28.08 24.88
C LEU A 203 2.01 -28.18 24.07
N THR A 204 1.86 -28.32 22.74
CA THR A 204 2.93 -28.07 21.76
C THR A 204 3.25 -26.58 21.68
N GLU A 205 4.40 -26.20 21.11
CA GLU A 205 4.84 -24.80 21.13
C GLU A 205 3.94 -23.87 20.30
N ASP A 206 3.31 -24.34 19.23
CA ASP A 206 2.26 -23.59 18.52
C ASP A 206 1.00 -23.36 19.36
N GLN A 207 0.58 -24.37 20.13
CA GLN A 207 -0.53 -24.26 21.08
C GLN A 207 -0.20 -23.29 22.23
N ARG A 208 1.06 -23.23 22.70
CA ARG A 208 1.51 -22.23 23.67
C ARG A 208 1.59 -20.84 23.05
N ALA A 209 2.14 -20.72 21.84
CA ALA A 209 2.19 -19.46 21.11
C ALA A 209 0.81 -18.83 20.94
N LEU A 210 -0.21 -19.63 20.60
CA LEU A 210 -1.59 -19.17 20.51
C LEU A 210 -2.12 -18.67 21.86
N VAL A 211 -1.89 -19.41 22.96
CA VAL A 211 -2.29 -18.97 24.31
C VAL A 211 -1.60 -17.66 24.71
N TYR A 212 -0.28 -17.53 24.48
CA TYR A 212 0.46 -16.31 24.79
C TYR A 212 0.07 -15.12 23.91
N ALA A 213 -0.19 -15.34 22.62
CA ALA A 213 -0.69 -14.30 21.72
C ALA A 213 -2.07 -13.77 22.14
N ILE A 214 -2.93 -14.65 22.66
CA ILE A 214 -4.24 -14.30 23.21
C ILE A 214 -4.10 -13.51 24.53
N LEU A 215 -3.22 -13.92 25.45
CA LEU A 215 -2.93 -13.19 26.68
C LEU A 215 -2.29 -11.81 26.41
N CYS A 216 -1.41 -11.73 25.40
CA CYS A 216 -0.85 -10.49 24.88
C CYS A 216 -1.96 -9.53 24.41
N MET A 217 -2.85 -9.99 23.52
CA MET A 217 -3.97 -9.17 23.03
C MET A 217 -4.95 -8.79 24.16
N ALA A 218 -5.27 -9.73 25.05
CA ALA A 218 -6.12 -9.46 26.22
C ALA A 218 -5.58 -8.32 27.08
N ARG A 219 -4.27 -8.35 27.36
CA ARG A 219 -3.61 -7.31 28.18
C ARG A 219 -3.51 -5.98 27.44
N TYR A 220 -3.20 -6.01 26.14
CA TYR A 220 -3.21 -4.82 25.30
C TYR A 220 -4.59 -4.13 25.28
N LEU A 221 -5.68 -4.90 25.20
CA LEU A 221 -7.05 -4.39 25.23
C LEU A 221 -7.43 -3.78 26.59
N GLN A 222 -6.96 -4.34 27.71
CA GLN A 222 -7.10 -3.70 29.02
C GLN A 222 -6.39 -2.34 29.07
N ILE A 223 -5.12 -2.30 28.62
CA ILE A 223 -4.32 -1.07 28.59
C ILE A 223 -5.03 -0.01 27.73
N LYS A 224 -5.50 -0.38 26.54
CA LYS A 224 -6.25 0.52 25.65
C LYS A 224 -7.56 1.00 26.26
N SER A 225 -8.34 0.11 26.88
CA SER A 225 -9.61 0.46 27.54
C SER A 225 -9.39 1.50 28.64
N ASN A 226 -8.33 1.35 29.44
CA ASN A 226 -7.98 2.30 30.50
C ASN A 226 -7.61 3.70 29.93
N ILE A 227 -6.85 3.74 28.83
CA ILE A 227 -6.50 4.99 28.12
C ILE A 227 -7.77 5.67 27.62
N ASN A 228 -8.65 4.93 26.94
CA ASN A 228 -9.92 5.44 26.42
C ASN A 228 -10.89 5.92 27.53
N ALA A 229 -10.77 5.38 28.74
CA ALA A 229 -11.48 5.84 29.93
C ALA A 229 -10.88 7.13 30.57
N GLY A 230 -9.87 7.74 29.95
CA GLY A 230 -9.20 8.94 30.45
C GLY A 230 -8.11 8.69 31.49
N THR A 231 -7.65 7.44 31.64
CA THR A 231 -6.50 7.13 32.51
C THR A 231 -5.21 7.53 31.78
N PRO A 232 -4.42 8.49 32.28
CA PRO A 232 -3.25 8.97 31.53
C PRO A 232 -2.23 7.86 31.27
N HIS A 233 -1.68 7.81 30.05
CA HIS A 233 -0.56 6.91 29.72
C HIS A 233 0.76 7.32 30.42
N ALA A 234 0.77 8.48 31.08
CA ALA A 234 1.94 9.18 31.59
C ALA A 234 2.47 8.66 32.94
N THR A 235 2.80 7.36 33.03
CA THR A 235 3.98 6.93 33.80
C THR A 235 4.73 5.81 33.08
N THR A 236 6.06 5.85 33.17
CA THR A 236 6.97 4.72 32.86
C THR A 236 6.85 3.55 33.85
N GLU A 237 5.71 3.43 34.53
CA GLU A 237 5.38 2.46 35.59
C GLU A 237 4.15 1.62 35.22
N ALA A 238 3.41 1.99 34.16
CA ALA A 238 2.29 1.21 33.64
C ALA A 238 2.78 -0.19 33.18
N THR A 239 2.28 -1.25 33.82
CA THR A 239 2.83 -2.59 33.62
C THR A 239 2.54 -3.14 32.22
N ARG A 240 3.60 -3.68 31.59
CA ARG A 240 3.66 -4.14 30.20
C ARG A 240 3.84 -5.65 30.10
N GLU A 241 2.92 -6.39 30.73
CA GLU A 241 2.85 -7.85 30.62
C GLU A 241 2.46 -8.28 29.21
N ASP A 242 1.82 -7.40 28.42
CA ASP A 242 1.56 -7.60 26.99
C ASP A 242 2.84 -7.81 26.19
N VAL A 243 3.89 -7.00 26.44
CA VAL A 243 5.22 -7.16 25.83
C VAL A 243 5.85 -8.50 26.24
N THR A 244 5.64 -8.92 27.50
CA THR A 244 6.15 -10.20 28.00
C THR A 244 5.46 -11.39 27.33
N TYR A 245 4.13 -11.37 27.20
CA TYR A 245 3.39 -12.40 26.47
C TYR A 245 3.68 -12.39 24.96
N TYR A 246 3.93 -11.22 24.36
CA TYR A 246 4.42 -11.11 22.98
C TYR A 246 5.72 -11.90 22.80
N HIS A 247 6.73 -11.67 23.65
CA HIS A 247 8.00 -12.40 23.57
C HIS A 247 7.82 -13.91 23.80
N MET A 248 7.03 -14.30 24.79
CA MET A 248 6.74 -15.72 25.05
C MET A 248 6.02 -16.40 23.86
N GLY A 249 5.14 -15.68 23.16
CA GLY A 249 4.48 -16.16 21.94
C GLY A 249 5.45 -16.25 20.74
N TYR A 250 6.30 -15.24 20.57
CA TYR A 250 7.33 -15.17 19.54
C TYR A 250 8.36 -16.31 19.69
N ASP A 251 8.91 -16.52 20.89
CA ASP A 251 9.91 -17.55 21.16
C ASP A 251 9.35 -18.97 20.96
N ALA A 252 8.07 -19.17 21.29
CA ALA A 252 7.37 -20.42 21.04
C ALA A 252 7.17 -20.69 19.53
N LEU A 253 6.86 -19.66 18.72
CA LEU A 253 6.82 -19.75 17.26
C LEU A 253 8.20 -20.01 16.65
N ALA A 254 9.24 -19.31 17.11
CA ALA A 254 10.61 -19.52 16.66
C ALA A 254 11.14 -20.94 16.97
N THR A 255 10.61 -21.57 18.03
CA THR A 255 10.87 -22.98 18.39
C THR A 255 10.04 -23.97 17.54
N TRP A 256 8.91 -23.52 16.97
CA TRP A 256 7.97 -24.36 16.21
C TRP A 256 8.38 -24.54 14.74
N ALA A 257 9.35 -25.43 14.50
CA ALA A 257 9.86 -25.75 13.16
C ALA A 257 8.89 -26.62 12.30
N ARG A 258 7.58 -26.35 12.31
CA ARG A 258 6.56 -27.10 11.55
C ARG A 258 5.42 -26.20 11.03
N PRO A 259 4.77 -26.57 9.92
CA PRO A 259 3.52 -25.94 9.51
C PRO A 259 2.33 -26.37 10.39
N SER A 260 1.53 -25.42 10.88
CA SER A 260 0.22 -25.69 11.52
C SER A 260 -0.73 -24.49 11.47
N LEU A 261 -2.04 -24.76 11.39
CA LEU A 261 -3.08 -23.72 11.49
C LEU A 261 -3.06 -23.02 12.87
N THR A 262 -2.63 -23.71 13.92
CA THR A 262 -2.48 -23.13 15.27
C THR A 262 -1.39 -22.06 15.32
N ALA A 263 -0.27 -22.27 14.62
CA ALA A 263 0.78 -21.25 14.48
C ALA A 263 0.29 -20.05 13.66
N ILE A 264 -0.50 -20.29 12.60
CA ILE A 264 -1.18 -19.21 11.86
C ILE A 264 -2.12 -18.41 12.76
N TRP A 265 -2.95 -19.06 13.58
CA TRP A 265 -3.81 -18.34 14.54
C TRP A 265 -3.00 -17.50 15.54
N ALA A 266 -1.85 -17.99 16.03
CA ALA A 266 -0.98 -17.19 16.89
C ALA A 266 -0.43 -15.95 16.17
N LEU A 267 0.05 -16.10 14.93
CA LEU A 267 0.53 -15.00 14.09
C LEU A 267 -0.56 -13.98 13.76
N PHE A 268 -1.79 -14.44 13.52
CA PHE A 268 -2.99 -13.63 13.31
C PHE A 268 -3.40 -12.78 14.53
N TYR A 269 -2.90 -13.10 15.73
CA TYR A 269 -3.03 -12.25 16.92
C TYR A 269 -1.78 -11.36 17.17
N LEU A 270 -0.57 -11.88 16.95
CA LEU A 270 0.67 -11.12 17.19
C LEU A 270 0.95 -10.05 16.13
N VAL A 271 0.61 -10.26 14.86
CA VAL A 271 0.83 -9.27 13.79
C VAL A 271 0.06 -7.97 14.04
N PRO A 272 -1.26 -7.99 14.35
CA PRO A 272 -1.97 -6.80 14.82
C PRO A 272 -1.24 -6.09 15.95
N TYR A 273 -0.85 -6.81 17.01
CA TYR A 273 -0.12 -6.22 18.13
C TYR A 273 1.16 -5.48 17.68
N THR A 274 1.95 -6.06 16.77
CA THR A 274 3.14 -5.39 16.21
C THR A 274 2.82 -4.17 15.34
N LEU A 275 1.63 -4.07 14.73
CA LEU A 275 1.25 -2.90 13.93
C LEU A 275 0.95 -1.67 14.82
N GLY A 276 0.42 -1.88 16.02
CA GLY A 276 0.18 -0.82 17.01
C GLY A 276 1.38 -0.50 17.92
N MET A 277 2.04 -1.54 18.44
CA MET A 277 3.05 -1.40 19.50
C MET A 277 4.49 -1.75 19.06
N GLY A 278 4.65 -2.40 17.91
CA GLY A 278 5.94 -2.67 17.27
C GLY A 278 6.25 -1.72 16.12
N GLY A 279 7.47 -1.79 15.60
CA GLY A 279 7.88 -1.15 14.36
C GLY A 279 7.60 -2.03 13.14
N TRP A 280 7.98 -1.52 11.97
CA TRP A 280 7.76 -2.23 10.71
C TRP A 280 8.60 -3.51 10.59
N ALA A 281 9.73 -3.61 11.29
CA ALA A 281 10.60 -4.78 11.23
C ALA A 281 10.04 -5.97 12.04
N GLU A 282 9.52 -5.76 13.26
CA GLU A 282 8.85 -6.85 14.01
C GLU A 282 7.59 -7.33 13.27
N THR A 283 6.83 -6.40 12.70
CA THR A 283 5.68 -6.74 11.84
C THR A 283 6.10 -7.57 10.62
N LYS A 284 7.23 -7.21 9.99
CA LYS A 284 7.73 -7.92 8.80
C LYS A 284 8.23 -9.31 9.12
N ASP A 285 8.90 -9.52 10.26
CA ASP A 285 9.37 -10.84 10.67
C ASP A 285 8.19 -11.80 10.92
N LEU A 286 7.19 -11.38 11.71
CA LEU A 286 5.98 -12.18 11.92
C LEU A 286 5.25 -12.49 10.61
N LEU A 287 5.14 -11.51 9.69
CA LEU A 287 4.56 -11.75 8.36
C LEU A 287 5.42 -12.71 7.52
N GLN A 288 6.75 -12.76 7.71
CA GLN A 288 7.63 -13.75 7.06
C GLN A 288 7.39 -15.17 7.61
N GLN A 289 7.22 -15.30 8.93
CA GLN A 289 6.81 -16.56 9.56
C GLN A 289 5.42 -17.00 9.05
N TRP A 290 4.47 -16.08 8.90
CA TRP A 290 3.12 -16.36 8.39
C TRP A 290 3.12 -16.73 6.90
N ALA A 291 3.91 -16.04 6.07
CA ALA A 291 4.13 -16.38 4.67
C ALA A 291 4.68 -17.81 4.51
N TRP A 292 5.62 -18.21 5.39
CA TRP A 292 6.15 -19.58 5.42
C TRP A 292 5.07 -20.60 5.78
N GLN A 293 4.31 -20.37 6.86
CA GLN A 293 3.19 -21.24 7.27
C GLN A 293 2.18 -21.45 6.13
N ILE A 294 1.78 -20.37 5.44
CA ILE A 294 0.86 -20.39 4.28
C ILE A 294 1.47 -21.10 3.05
N LYS A 295 2.79 -21.04 2.88
CA LYS A 295 3.49 -21.71 1.79
C LYS A 295 3.57 -23.23 2.02
N GLU A 296 4.00 -23.66 3.20
CA GLU A 296 4.15 -25.08 3.54
C GLU A 296 2.82 -25.81 3.74
N LEU A 297 1.77 -25.15 4.25
CA LEU A 297 0.40 -25.70 4.30
C LEU A 297 -0.32 -25.66 2.94
N GLY A 298 0.26 -24.99 1.93
CA GLY A 298 -0.32 -24.86 0.58
C GLY A 298 -1.55 -23.95 0.49
N LEU A 299 -1.85 -23.14 1.51
CA LEU A 299 -3.08 -22.33 1.58
C LEU A 299 -3.20 -21.28 0.45
N HIS A 300 -2.06 -20.91 -0.14
CA HIS A 300 -1.94 -20.02 -1.29
C HIS A 300 -2.37 -20.66 -2.64
N ARG A 301 -2.69 -21.96 -2.65
CA ARG A 301 -3.08 -22.71 -3.86
C ARG A 301 -4.45 -23.33 -3.73
N GLN A 302 -5.30 -23.09 -4.71
CA GLN A 302 -6.69 -23.52 -4.78
C GLN A 302 -6.85 -25.03 -4.55
N ASP A 303 -6.01 -25.86 -5.19
CA ASP A 303 -6.02 -27.32 -5.05
C ASP A 303 -5.82 -27.77 -3.60
N THR A 304 -4.87 -27.16 -2.88
CA THR A 304 -4.50 -27.57 -1.50
C THR A 304 -5.36 -26.87 -0.46
N ALA A 305 -5.71 -25.60 -0.67
CA ALA A 305 -6.66 -24.86 0.17
C ALA A 305 -8.05 -25.55 0.21
N SER A 306 -8.48 -26.17 -0.90
CA SER A 306 -9.75 -26.91 -0.98
C SER A 306 -9.83 -28.16 -0.09
N LEU A 307 -8.72 -28.61 0.50
CA LEU A 307 -8.67 -29.76 1.42
C LEU A 307 -9.00 -29.39 2.87
N TYR A 308 -9.08 -28.10 3.19
CA TYR A 308 -9.38 -27.58 4.53
C TYR A 308 -10.82 -27.07 4.61
N ALA A 309 -11.31 -26.78 5.82
CA ALA A 309 -12.57 -26.08 6.00
C ALA A 309 -12.47 -24.65 5.39
N PRO A 310 -13.37 -24.24 4.47
CA PRO A 310 -13.25 -22.96 3.78
C PRO A 310 -13.28 -21.75 4.71
N HIS A 311 -14.03 -21.82 5.82
CA HIS A 311 -14.09 -20.75 6.83
C HIS A 311 -12.77 -20.61 7.59
N GLU A 312 -12.14 -21.71 8.02
CA GLU A 312 -10.85 -21.64 8.72
C GLU A 312 -9.76 -21.05 7.82
N VAL A 313 -9.60 -21.57 6.60
CA VAL A 313 -8.44 -21.23 5.75
C VAL A 313 -8.62 -19.96 4.94
N GLY A 314 -9.83 -19.69 4.41
CA GLY A 314 -10.08 -18.48 3.62
C GLY A 314 -9.88 -17.20 4.44
N GLN A 315 -10.42 -17.17 5.67
CA GLN A 315 -10.29 -16.04 6.59
C GLN A 315 -8.83 -15.75 6.96
N LEU A 316 -8.08 -16.79 7.31
CA LEU A 316 -6.67 -16.66 7.71
C LEU A 316 -5.75 -16.29 6.54
N PHE A 317 -6.01 -16.80 5.34
CA PHE A 317 -5.25 -16.42 4.13
C PHE A 317 -5.56 -14.98 3.70
N PHE A 318 -6.83 -14.56 3.73
CA PHE A 318 -7.20 -13.16 3.46
C PHE A 318 -6.53 -12.20 4.45
N ALA A 319 -6.59 -12.50 5.76
CA ALA A 319 -6.00 -11.64 6.78
C ALA A 319 -4.49 -11.48 6.62
N TYR A 320 -3.76 -12.56 6.29
CA TYR A 320 -2.36 -12.48 5.89
C TYR A 320 -2.19 -11.60 4.65
N PHE A 321 -2.88 -11.95 3.56
CA PHE A 321 -2.70 -11.34 2.25
C PHE A 321 -2.94 -9.84 2.30
N TYR A 322 -4.06 -9.45 2.93
CA TYR A 322 -4.41 -8.05 3.11
C TYR A 322 -3.32 -7.31 3.90
N THR A 323 -2.82 -7.90 5.00
CA THR A 323 -1.82 -7.26 5.87
C THR A 323 -0.45 -7.17 5.20
N ASP A 324 -0.04 -8.17 4.40
CA ASP A 324 1.20 -8.13 3.63
C ASP A 324 1.13 -7.09 2.49
N ILE A 325 -0.01 -6.99 1.79
CA ILE A 325 -0.27 -5.97 0.76
C ILE A 325 -0.31 -4.56 1.34
N LEU A 326 -0.95 -4.39 2.51
CA LEU A 326 -0.90 -3.18 3.32
C LEU A 326 0.57 -2.80 3.62
N ARG A 327 1.30 -3.70 4.29
CA ARG A 327 2.70 -3.51 4.72
C ARG A 327 3.61 -3.18 3.54
N ALA A 328 3.52 -3.94 2.44
CA ALA A 328 4.27 -3.69 1.21
C ALA A 328 4.02 -2.29 0.65
N SER A 329 2.75 -1.85 0.56
CA SER A 329 2.35 -0.54 0.02
C SER A 329 2.83 0.67 0.83
N MET A 330 3.44 0.47 2.00
CA MET A 330 3.98 1.52 2.88
C MET A 330 5.49 1.43 3.11
N THR A 331 6.15 0.37 2.63
CA THR A 331 7.58 0.12 2.86
C THR A 331 8.37 -0.03 1.56
N ASP A 332 8.44 -1.23 0.99
CA ASP A 332 9.38 -1.63 -0.07
C ASP A 332 8.68 -1.99 -1.39
N LEU A 333 7.36 -1.80 -1.45
CA LEU A 333 6.45 -2.23 -2.52
C LEU A 333 6.59 -3.70 -2.92
N ARG A 334 7.01 -4.58 -1.99
CA ARG A 334 7.26 -6.00 -2.25
C ARG A 334 6.48 -6.86 -1.26
N PRO A 335 5.37 -7.49 -1.69
CA PRO A 335 4.75 -8.59 -0.95
C PRO A 335 5.78 -9.68 -0.62
N LEU A 336 5.65 -10.32 0.54
CA LEU A 336 6.51 -11.41 0.99
C LEU A 336 6.20 -12.71 0.23
N LEU A 337 4.92 -12.94 -0.05
CA LEU A 337 4.46 -14.02 -0.92
C LEU A 337 4.32 -13.46 -2.35
N PRO A 338 5.08 -13.95 -3.35
CA PRO A 338 4.99 -13.42 -4.70
C PRO A 338 3.58 -13.61 -5.28
N LEU A 339 2.99 -12.54 -5.80
CA LEU A 339 1.63 -12.55 -6.36
C LEU A 339 1.45 -13.54 -7.53
N THR A 340 2.53 -13.95 -8.17
CA THR A 340 2.55 -14.98 -9.23
C THR A 340 2.55 -16.42 -8.70
N GLU A 341 2.69 -16.64 -7.39
CA GLU A 341 2.56 -17.96 -6.75
C GLU A 341 1.14 -18.22 -6.21
N ILE A 342 0.30 -17.18 -6.12
CA ILE A 342 -1.06 -17.25 -5.57
C ILE A 342 -2.05 -17.57 -6.70
N ASP A 343 -2.81 -18.65 -6.56
CA ASP A 343 -3.88 -19.03 -7.51
C ASP A 343 -5.27 -19.21 -6.85
N VAL A 344 -5.33 -19.23 -5.52
CA VAL A 344 -6.58 -19.03 -4.76
C VAL A 344 -6.99 -17.55 -4.81
N ASP A 345 -8.30 -17.26 -4.84
CA ASP A 345 -8.78 -15.89 -4.69
C ASP A 345 -8.61 -15.44 -3.22
N PRO A 346 -7.80 -14.41 -2.91
CA PRO A 346 -7.70 -13.88 -1.55
C PRO A 346 -8.93 -13.06 -1.15
N THR A 347 -9.85 -12.77 -2.06
CA THR A 347 -10.97 -11.86 -1.82
C THR A 347 -12.03 -12.52 -0.93
N PRO A 348 -12.43 -11.89 0.19
CA PRO A 348 -13.55 -12.36 1.01
C PRO A 348 -14.87 -12.21 0.24
N SER A 349 -15.90 -12.98 0.59
CA SER A 349 -17.17 -12.93 -0.14
C SER A 349 -17.92 -11.61 0.11
N ASP A 350 -18.74 -11.18 -0.86
CA ASP A 350 -19.52 -9.94 -0.81
C ASP A 350 -20.52 -9.85 0.37
N LYS A 351 -20.68 -10.91 1.17
CA LYS A 351 -21.48 -10.91 2.41
C LYS A 351 -20.66 -10.53 3.66
N GLU A 352 -19.40 -10.93 3.66
CA GLU A 352 -18.47 -10.80 4.80
C GLU A 352 -17.81 -9.42 4.78
N TRP A 353 -17.79 -8.79 3.61
CA TRP A 353 -16.91 -7.69 3.33
C TRP A 353 -17.52 -6.74 2.31
N ALA A 354 -17.42 -5.44 2.56
CA ALA A 354 -18.05 -4.45 1.71
C ALA A 354 -17.30 -4.37 0.36
N SER A 355 -18.00 -4.64 -0.75
CA SER A 355 -17.38 -4.84 -2.07
C SER A 355 -16.44 -3.71 -2.54
N PHE A 356 -16.65 -2.46 -2.09
CA PHE A 356 -15.76 -1.33 -2.36
C PHE A 356 -14.40 -1.44 -1.63
N GLN A 357 -14.33 -2.07 -0.46
CA GLN A 357 -13.08 -2.39 0.24
C GLN A 357 -12.35 -3.58 -0.43
N SER A 358 -13.06 -4.53 -1.07
CA SER A 358 -12.43 -5.56 -1.91
C SER A 358 -11.79 -4.93 -3.15
N ARG A 359 -12.56 -4.13 -3.89
CA ARG A 359 -12.11 -3.46 -5.12
C ARG A 359 -10.83 -2.63 -4.91
N VAL A 360 -10.72 -1.86 -3.83
CA VAL A 360 -9.48 -1.09 -3.55
C VAL A 360 -8.29 -1.97 -3.16
N SER A 361 -8.53 -3.16 -2.60
CA SER A 361 -7.48 -4.12 -2.24
C SER A 361 -6.98 -4.89 -3.47
N ASP A 362 -7.88 -5.26 -4.39
CA ASP A 362 -7.57 -5.74 -5.75
C ASP A 362 -6.74 -4.71 -6.53
N PHE A 363 -7.09 -3.42 -6.48
CA PHE A 363 -6.33 -2.36 -7.13
C PHE A 363 -4.93 -2.15 -6.54
N ASN A 364 -4.76 -2.27 -5.21
CA ASN A 364 -3.44 -2.27 -4.57
C ASN A 364 -2.61 -3.49 -5.03
N THR A 365 -3.24 -4.67 -5.05
CA THR A 365 -2.62 -5.92 -5.52
C THR A 365 -2.12 -5.80 -6.96
N ARG A 366 -2.94 -5.29 -7.88
CA ARG A 366 -2.56 -5.09 -9.29
C ARG A 366 -1.44 -4.08 -9.44
N PHE A 367 -1.49 -2.95 -8.71
CA PHE A 367 -0.40 -1.98 -8.70
C PHE A 367 0.92 -2.60 -8.22
N LEU A 368 0.91 -3.41 -7.15
CA LEU A 368 2.10 -4.08 -6.65
C LEU A 368 2.60 -5.18 -7.60
N ALA A 369 1.71 -5.89 -8.30
CA ALA A 369 2.09 -6.83 -9.36
C ALA A 369 2.77 -6.11 -10.53
N ASP A 370 2.13 -5.10 -11.10
CA ASP A 370 2.66 -4.25 -12.18
C ASP A 370 3.97 -3.55 -11.78
N PHE A 371 4.10 -3.14 -10.51
CA PHE A 371 5.33 -2.54 -9.99
C PHE A 371 6.48 -3.55 -9.97
N ASN A 372 6.23 -4.80 -9.57
CA ASN A 372 7.28 -5.84 -9.53
C ASN A 372 7.55 -6.50 -10.90
N ASP A 373 6.63 -6.40 -11.87
CA ASP A 373 6.88 -6.83 -13.25
C ASP A 373 7.90 -5.88 -13.96
N PRO A 374 9.06 -6.38 -14.45
CA PRO A 374 10.06 -5.56 -15.13
C PRO A 374 9.68 -5.17 -16.58
N THR A 375 8.56 -5.67 -17.10
CA THR A 375 8.03 -5.37 -18.44
C THR A 375 6.99 -4.24 -18.45
N VAL A 376 6.36 -3.96 -17.31
CA VAL A 376 5.38 -2.88 -17.14
C VAL A 376 6.06 -1.59 -16.68
N ASP A 377 5.86 -0.49 -17.41
CA ASP A 377 6.36 0.84 -17.02
C ASP A 377 5.33 1.57 -16.14
N THR A 378 5.40 1.31 -14.84
CA THR A 378 4.60 2.00 -13.82
C THR A 378 5.00 3.48 -13.61
N GLY A 379 6.08 3.95 -14.25
CA GLY A 379 6.47 5.37 -14.28
C GLY A 379 5.88 6.15 -15.45
N ALA A 380 5.10 5.51 -16.33
CA ALA A 380 4.49 6.17 -17.48
C ALA A 380 3.19 6.90 -17.12
N MET A 381 3.02 8.13 -17.62
CA MET A 381 1.76 8.90 -17.51
C MET A 381 0.56 8.12 -18.10
N ASP A 382 0.78 7.35 -19.18
CA ASP A 382 -0.25 6.50 -19.78
C ASP A 382 -0.70 5.36 -18.84
N TYR A 383 0.18 4.85 -17.96
CA TYR A 383 -0.15 3.85 -16.94
C TYR A 383 -1.00 4.47 -15.83
N ALA A 384 -0.55 5.59 -15.25
CA ALA A 384 -1.30 6.30 -14.20
C ALA A 384 -2.70 6.74 -14.69
N ALA A 385 -2.81 7.23 -15.94
CA ALA A 385 -4.08 7.58 -16.54
C ALA A 385 -5.01 6.37 -16.77
N ALA A 386 -4.48 5.20 -17.13
CA ALA A 386 -5.26 3.98 -17.30
C ALA A 386 -5.78 3.44 -15.96
N ALA A 387 -4.95 3.48 -14.91
CA ALA A 387 -5.34 3.09 -13.55
C ALA A 387 -6.45 3.99 -13.00
N GLU A 388 -6.26 5.31 -13.03
CA GLU A 388 -7.31 6.29 -12.64
C GLU A 388 -8.60 6.10 -13.44
N SER A 389 -8.50 5.92 -14.76
CA SER A 389 -9.67 5.65 -15.62
C SER A 389 -10.43 4.38 -15.22
N THR A 390 -9.75 3.38 -14.66
CA THR A 390 -10.38 2.14 -14.15
C THR A 390 -11.02 2.36 -12.78
N TRP A 391 -10.37 3.13 -11.90
CA TRP A 391 -10.79 3.29 -10.51
C TRP A 391 -11.86 4.37 -10.30
N PHE A 392 -11.89 5.40 -11.15
CA PHE A 392 -12.73 6.60 -11.00
C PHE A 392 -14.23 6.28 -10.84
N GLY A 393 -14.75 5.27 -11.55
CA GLY A 393 -16.15 4.85 -11.43
C GLY A 393 -16.52 4.43 -10.01
N TYR A 394 -15.67 3.61 -9.40
CA TYR A 394 -15.83 3.08 -8.04
C TYR A 394 -15.55 4.13 -6.96
N VAL A 395 -14.58 5.02 -7.18
CA VAL A 395 -14.33 6.17 -6.28
C VAL A 395 -15.52 7.14 -6.26
N ARG A 396 -16.24 7.27 -7.38
CA ARG A 396 -17.46 8.09 -7.48
C ARG A 396 -18.66 7.41 -6.79
N GLU A 397 -18.82 6.10 -6.99
CA GLU A 397 -19.81 5.25 -6.27
C GLU A 397 -19.63 5.38 -4.76
N LEU A 398 -18.40 5.20 -4.26
CA LEU A 398 -18.01 5.31 -2.85
C LEU A 398 -18.26 6.68 -2.21
N ARG A 399 -18.37 7.75 -3.02
CA ARG A 399 -18.58 9.14 -2.54
C ARG A 399 -20.01 9.65 -2.68
N HIS A 400 -20.80 9.06 -3.57
CA HIS A 400 -22.09 9.63 -3.99
C HIS A 400 -23.22 8.60 -4.19
N SER A 401 -22.98 7.32 -3.94
CA SER A 401 -23.94 6.24 -4.20
C SER A 401 -23.92 5.11 -3.16
N MET A 402 -23.18 5.30 -2.06
CA MET A 402 -23.27 4.42 -0.90
C MET A 402 -24.62 4.59 -0.21
N PRO A 403 -25.33 3.50 0.15
CA PRO A 403 -26.54 3.61 0.96
C PRO A 403 -26.18 3.99 2.42
N ALA A 404 -27.14 4.59 3.12
CA ALA A 404 -26.93 5.30 4.38
C ALA A 404 -26.65 4.39 5.60
N ASP A 405 -26.85 3.08 5.45
CA ASP A 405 -26.59 2.03 6.43
C ASP A 405 -25.10 1.62 6.50
N VAL A 406 -24.28 1.99 5.52
CA VAL A 406 -22.85 1.63 5.50
C VAL A 406 -22.06 2.48 6.51
N PRO A 407 -21.38 1.87 7.52
CA PRO A 407 -20.65 2.60 8.54
C PRO A 407 -19.59 3.56 7.97
N ARG A 408 -19.60 4.82 8.44
CA ARG A 408 -18.72 5.88 7.92
C ARG A 408 -17.24 5.49 7.96
N ALA A 409 -16.79 4.82 9.02
CA ALA A 409 -15.44 4.27 9.14
C ALA A 409 -15.02 3.48 7.90
N LYS A 410 -15.85 2.54 7.43
CA LYS A 410 -15.54 1.69 6.26
C LYS A 410 -15.42 2.53 4.99
N ILE A 411 -16.27 3.54 4.82
CA ILE A 411 -16.20 4.50 3.70
C ILE A 411 -14.91 5.33 3.76
N SER A 412 -14.59 5.93 4.91
CA SER A 412 -13.40 6.77 5.11
C SER A 412 -12.12 5.96 4.90
N TRP A 413 -12.03 4.74 5.45
CA TRP A 413 -10.90 3.82 5.20
C TRP A 413 -10.76 3.38 3.74
N ALA A 414 -11.86 3.13 3.03
CA ALA A 414 -11.78 2.83 1.60
C ALA A 414 -11.33 4.05 0.78
N GLN A 415 -11.89 5.24 1.04
CA GLN A 415 -11.47 6.49 0.38
C GLN A 415 -10.00 6.79 0.66
N PHE A 416 -9.55 6.57 1.90
CA PHE A 416 -8.16 6.66 2.31
C PHE A 416 -7.27 5.81 1.41
N ARG A 417 -7.54 4.49 1.28
CA ARG A 417 -6.75 3.57 0.44
C ARG A 417 -6.70 4.02 -1.03
N TYR A 418 -7.82 4.48 -1.59
CA TYR A 418 -7.86 5.01 -2.97
C TYR A 418 -6.96 6.24 -3.17
N ASN A 419 -6.86 7.12 -2.17
CA ASN A 419 -5.97 8.28 -2.23
C ASN A 419 -4.50 7.90 -1.97
N TRP A 420 -4.22 6.89 -1.14
CA TRP A 420 -2.86 6.35 -0.98
C TRP A 420 -2.34 5.74 -2.30
N LEU A 421 -3.17 4.96 -3.01
CA LEU A 421 -2.83 4.44 -4.34
C LEU A 421 -2.59 5.55 -5.36
N ARG A 422 -3.39 6.63 -5.33
CA ARG A 422 -3.17 7.83 -6.16
C ARG A 422 -1.82 8.48 -5.88
N ILE A 423 -1.38 8.54 -4.62
CA ILE A 423 -0.04 9.03 -4.27
C ILE A 423 1.04 8.13 -4.92
N LEU A 424 0.97 6.81 -4.75
CA LEU A 424 1.94 5.87 -5.30
C LEU A 424 2.00 5.88 -6.85
N LEU A 425 0.86 6.08 -7.53
CA LEU A 425 0.81 6.24 -8.99
C LEU A 425 1.50 7.51 -9.50
N TYR A 426 1.39 8.63 -8.79
CA TYR A 426 1.82 9.94 -9.28
C TYR A 426 3.21 10.38 -8.78
N ILE A 427 3.75 9.79 -7.70
CA ILE A 427 5.12 10.10 -7.24
C ILE A 427 6.17 9.93 -8.36
N PRO A 428 6.22 8.83 -9.15
CA PRO A 428 7.21 8.67 -10.23
C PRO A 428 7.18 9.79 -11.31
N LEU A 429 6.12 10.60 -11.34
CA LEU A 429 5.94 11.70 -12.29
C LEU A 429 6.38 13.07 -11.74
N ILE A 430 6.64 13.22 -10.44
CA ILE A 430 7.10 14.51 -9.85
C ILE A 430 8.46 14.93 -10.38
N ASN A 431 9.31 13.97 -10.76
CA ASN A 431 10.64 14.18 -11.33
C ASN A 431 10.63 14.31 -12.86
N ASN A 432 9.44 14.34 -13.49
CA ASN A 432 9.27 14.31 -14.95
C ASN A 432 8.66 15.64 -15.45
N PRO A 433 9.44 16.63 -15.92
CA PRO A 433 8.98 18.02 -16.07
C PRO A 433 7.72 18.24 -16.94
N PRO A 434 7.46 17.49 -18.03
CA PRO A 434 6.20 17.55 -18.77
C PRO A 434 4.93 17.14 -17.99
N TYR A 435 5.08 16.37 -16.90
CA TYR A 435 3.97 15.80 -16.12
C TYR A 435 3.95 16.29 -14.66
N GLN A 436 5.04 16.88 -14.18
CA GLN A 436 5.23 17.37 -12.81
C GLN A 436 4.04 18.19 -12.24
N PRO A 437 3.43 19.16 -12.96
CA PRO A 437 2.25 19.88 -12.44
C PRO A 437 1.02 18.98 -12.26
N VAL A 438 0.80 18.03 -13.18
CA VAL A 438 -0.29 17.05 -13.06
C VAL A 438 -0.04 16.12 -11.88
N ALA A 439 1.22 15.72 -11.66
CA ALA A 439 1.62 14.89 -10.54
C ALA A 439 1.38 15.60 -9.20
N PHE A 440 1.92 16.81 -9.01
CA PHE A 440 1.72 17.55 -7.77
C PHE A 440 0.25 17.94 -7.53
N GLY A 441 -0.52 18.31 -8.56
CA GLY A 441 -1.96 18.57 -8.40
C GLY A 441 -2.77 17.34 -7.96
N MET A 442 -2.46 16.16 -8.53
CA MET A 442 -3.11 14.89 -8.14
C MET A 442 -2.69 14.42 -6.74
N ILE A 443 -1.41 14.59 -6.38
CA ILE A 443 -0.88 14.30 -5.04
C ILE A 443 -1.50 15.24 -3.99
N THR A 444 -1.54 16.55 -4.26
CA THR A 444 -2.15 17.56 -3.36
C THR A 444 -3.59 17.19 -3.03
N ARG A 445 -4.38 16.85 -4.06
CA ARG A 445 -5.76 16.39 -3.88
C ARG A 445 -5.84 15.09 -3.07
N ALA A 446 -4.90 14.16 -3.26
CA ALA A 446 -4.87 12.91 -2.50
C ALA A 446 -4.53 13.13 -1.03
N VAL A 447 -3.49 13.90 -0.71
CA VAL A 447 -3.07 14.27 0.65
C VAL A 447 -4.20 14.99 1.39
N SER A 448 -4.82 16.00 0.76
CA SER A 448 -5.97 16.72 1.32
C SER A 448 -7.13 15.76 1.65
N GLN A 449 -7.46 14.83 0.75
CA GLN A 449 -8.52 13.84 0.98
C GLN A 449 -8.16 12.78 2.05
N ILE A 450 -6.88 12.43 2.21
CA ILE A 450 -6.38 11.59 3.31
C ILE A 450 -6.57 12.29 4.65
N PHE A 451 -6.20 13.56 4.76
CA PHE A 451 -6.39 14.35 5.99
C PHE A 451 -7.87 14.54 6.34
N GLN A 452 -8.74 14.76 5.36
CA GLN A 452 -10.20 14.76 5.61
C GLN A 452 -10.71 13.37 6.06
N SER A 453 -10.17 12.28 5.50
CA SER A 453 -10.52 10.92 5.95
C SER A 453 -10.06 10.66 7.39
N TYR A 454 -8.88 11.15 7.80
CA TYR A 454 -8.46 11.10 9.21
C TYR A 454 -9.33 11.98 10.12
N SER A 455 -9.82 13.13 9.65
CA SER A 455 -10.76 13.98 10.42
C SER A 455 -12.07 13.27 10.71
N ASP A 456 -12.67 12.61 9.71
CA ASP A 456 -13.85 11.74 9.89
C ASP A 456 -13.59 10.66 10.96
N LEU A 457 -12.44 10.00 10.88
CA LEU A 457 -12.06 8.86 11.72
C LEU A 457 -11.85 9.27 13.18
N VAL A 458 -11.22 10.43 13.43
CA VAL A 458 -11.15 11.02 14.77
C VAL A 458 -12.57 11.33 15.29
N ALA A 459 -13.40 11.98 14.48
CA ALA A 459 -14.73 12.43 14.90
C ALA A 459 -15.68 11.28 15.31
N ILE A 460 -15.46 10.07 14.81
CA ILE A 460 -16.22 8.86 15.17
C ILE A 460 -15.48 7.92 16.16
N GLY A 461 -14.34 8.35 16.72
CA GLY A 461 -13.56 7.54 17.67
C GLY A 461 -12.88 6.31 17.05
N ASN A 462 -12.65 6.32 15.73
CA ASN A 462 -12.02 5.25 14.95
C ASN A 462 -10.67 5.69 14.36
N LEU A 463 -9.83 6.30 15.19
CA LEU A 463 -8.41 6.50 14.92
C LEU A 463 -7.58 5.85 16.03
N ASN A 464 -7.04 4.65 15.76
CA ASN A 464 -6.17 3.91 16.66
C ASN A 464 -4.68 4.02 16.23
N PRO A 465 -3.83 4.76 16.97
CA PRO A 465 -2.44 5.04 16.58
C PRO A 465 -1.57 3.82 16.31
N SER A 466 -0.99 3.75 15.12
CA SER A 466 -0.24 2.58 14.63
C SER A 466 0.87 3.00 13.67
N TRP A 467 1.93 2.19 13.53
CA TRP A 467 3.04 2.54 12.61
C TRP A 467 2.59 2.71 11.14
N PRO A 468 1.61 1.94 10.61
CA PRO A 468 1.01 2.21 9.30
C PRO A 468 0.45 3.63 9.15
N GLN A 469 -0.31 4.09 10.15
CA GLN A 469 -0.95 5.40 10.10
C GLN A 469 0.09 6.52 10.22
N LEU A 470 1.05 6.37 11.12
CA LEU A 470 2.15 7.32 11.32
C LEU A 470 3.05 7.44 10.09
N GLN A 471 3.46 6.32 9.48
CA GLN A 471 4.23 6.30 8.23
C GLN A 471 3.50 7.05 7.11
N ARG A 472 2.19 6.82 6.95
CA ARG A 472 1.39 7.50 5.94
C ARG A 472 1.15 8.98 6.24
N LEU A 473 0.95 9.35 7.52
CA LEU A 473 0.86 10.76 7.96
C LEU A 473 2.15 11.51 7.62
N VAL A 474 3.31 10.92 7.96
CA VAL A 474 4.62 11.50 7.65
C VAL A 474 4.79 11.64 6.14
N VAL A 475 4.62 10.59 5.33
CA VAL A 475 4.71 10.70 3.86
C VAL A 475 3.75 11.76 3.30
N CYS A 476 2.53 11.87 3.81
CA CYS A 476 1.61 12.94 3.40
C CYS A 476 2.10 14.34 3.79
N GLY A 477 2.72 14.50 4.96
CA GLY A 477 3.38 15.74 5.37
C GLY A 477 4.64 16.07 4.56
N GLN A 478 5.43 15.07 4.18
CA GLN A 478 6.56 15.24 3.26
C GLN A 478 6.09 15.72 1.87
N LEU A 479 5.01 15.13 1.36
CA LEU A 479 4.39 15.52 0.09
C LEU A 479 3.74 16.92 0.18
N LEU A 480 3.14 17.28 1.31
CA LEU A 480 2.60 18.62 1.57
C LEU A 480 3.66 19.72 1.38
N ILE A 481 4.88 19.48 1.88
CA ILE A 481 6.05 20.36 1.70
C ILE A 481 6.39 20.52 0.22
N LEU A 482 6.53 19.41 -0.49
CA LEU A 482 6.93 19.41 -1.90
C LEU A 482 5.86 20.06 -2.80
N CYS A 483 4.58 19.79 -2.55
CA CYS A 483 3.45 20.41 -3.24
C CYS A 483 3.33 21.92 -2.98
N HIS A 484 3.70 22.40 -1.78
CA HIS A 484 3.68 23.83 -1.47
C HIS A 484 4.89 24.57 -2.06
N GLU A 485 6.11 24.00 -2.01
CA GLU A 485 7.27 24.56 -2.73
C GLU A 485 7.06 24.59 -4.25
N ALA A 486 6.35 23.58 -4.81
CA ALA A 486 5.96 23.55 -6.22
C ALA A 486 4.88 24.58 -6.59
N GLY A 487 4.20 25.18 -5.62
CA GLY A 487 3.20 26.23 -5.84
C GLY A 487 1.77 25.75 -6.12
N GLU A 488 1.48 24.45 -6.03
CA GLU A 488 0.10 23.93 -6.18
C GLU A 488 -0.81 24.33 -5.01
N LEU A 489 -0.23 24.52 -3.82
CA LEU A 489 -0.96 24.87 -2.59
C LEU A 489 -0.93 26.38 -2.30
N HIS A 490 -2.10 27.00 -2.29
CA HIS A 490 -2.25 28.36 -1.77
C HIS A 490 -1.99 28.40 -0.25
N ARG A 491 -1.34 29.47 0.26
CA ARG A 491 -0.91 29.59 1.67
C ARG A 491 -2.00 29.25 2.69
N ARG A 492 -3.26 29.69 2.48
CA ARG A 492 -4.40 29.36 3.36
C ARG A 492 -4.73 27.86 3.41
N GLU A 493 -4.58 27.15 2.30
CA GLU A 493 -4.82 25.70 2.23
C GLU A 493 -3.67 24.95 2.88
N ALA A 494 -2.42 25.37 2.62
CA ALA A 494 -1.25 24.84 3.30
C ALA A 494 -1.34 25.02 4.83
N THR A 495 -1.75 26.20 5.33
CA THR A 495 -2.00 26.44 6.77
C THR A 495 -2.94 25.39 7.36
N LEU A 496 -4.11 25.18 6.75
CA LEU A 496 -5.09 24.19 7.24
C LEU A 496 -4.54 22.77 7.22
N LEU A 497 -3.85 22.36 6.15
CA LEU A 497 -3.31 21.01 6.03
C LEU A 497 -2.14 20.76 7.00
N PHE A 498 -1.30 21.77 7.30
CA PHE A 498 -0.29 21.67 8.36
C PHE A 498 -0.91 21.63 9.76
N GLN A 499 -1.96 22.42 10.03
CA GLN A 499 -2.71 22.35 11.30
C GLN A 499 -3.29 20.95 11.53
N MET A 500 -3.99 20.39 10.53
CA MET A 500 -4.53 19.03 10.59
C MET A 500 -3.44 17.97 10.81
N LEU A 501 -2.30 18.08 10.11
CA LEU A 501 -1.17 17.16 10.28
C LEU A 501 -0.62 17.13 11.71
N LEU A 502 -0.44 18.30 12.34
CA LEU A 502 0.06 18.36 13.72
C LEU A 502 -0.92 17.74 14.71
N GLU A 503 -2.19 18.09 14.62
CA GLU A 503 -3.28 17.56 15.46
C GLU A 503 -3.50 16.03 15.26
N PHE A 504 -3.19 15.47 14.08
CA PHE A 504 -3.11 14.01 13.91
C PHE A 504 -1.87 13.37 14.55
N LEU A 505 -0.71 14.04 14.50
CA LEU A 505 0.51 13.58 15.18
C LEU A 505 0.40 13.66 16.71
N GLU A 506 -0.28 14.68 17.23
CA GLU A 506 -0.56 14.85 18.66
C GLU A 506 -1.48 13.74 19.17
N LYS A 507 -2.50 13.32 18.41
CA LYS A 507 -3.32 12.11 18.72
C LYS A 507 -2.55 10.80 18.66
N HIS A 508 -1.39 10.77 17.97
CA HIS A 508 -0.50 9.61 18.00
C HIS A 508 0.49 9.67 19.18
N LEU A 509 0.72 10.82 19.80
CA LEU A 509 1.87 11.09 20.68
C LEU A 509 1.99 10.15 21.88
N ASP A 510 0.89 9.89 22.61
CA ASP A 510 0.88 8.99 23.76
C ASP A 510 1.32 7.57 23.40
N THR A 511 0.90 7.09 22.21
CA THR A 511 1.30 5.78 21.71
C THR A 511 2.65 5.82 21.00
N TRP A 512 3.05 6.96 20.44
CA TRP A 512 4.22 7.12 19.57
C TRP A 512 5.02 8.38 19.93
N PRO A 513 5.92 8.32 20.93
CA PRO A 513 6.70 9.48 21.39
C PRO A 513 7.53 10.18 20.30
N THR A 514 7.92 9.47 19.23
CA THR A 514 8.59 10.03 18.04
C THR A 514 7.78 11.15 17.37
N CYS A 515 6.45 11.20 17.57
CA CYS A 515 5.61 12.31 17.11
C CYS A 515 6.08 13.67 17.67
N ALA A 516 6.70 13.74 18.85
CA ALA A 516 7.23 15.00 19.38
C ALA A 516 8.29 15.62 18.47
N GLU A 517 9.21 14.82 17.92
CA GLU A 517 10.24 15.31 16.99
C GLU A 517 9.64 15.66 15.62
N LEU A 518 8.64 14.89 15.16
CA LEU A 518 7.91 15.17 13.91
C LEU A 518 7.11 16.47 13.99
N ILE A 519 6.43 16.72 15.11
CA ILE A 519 5.70 17.97 15.40
C ILE A 519 6.65 19.16 15.32
N LEU A 520 7.80 19.09 16.01
CA LEU A 520 8.83 20.15 15.96
C LEU A 520 9.37 20.36 14.53
N GLY A 521 9.56 19.28 13.77
CA GLY A 521 9.95 19.34 12.37
C GLY A 521 8.92 20.07 11.51
N TYR A 522 7.65 19.68 11.55
CA TYR A 522 6.59 20.30 10.76
C TYR A 522 6.28 21.75 11.21
N GLN A 523 6.48 22.09 12.48
CA GLN A 523 6.45 23.48 12.96
C GLN A 523 7.61 24.31 12.38
N ALA A 524 8.83 23.77 12.33
CA ALA A 524 9.98 24.42 11.70
C ALA A 524 9.80 24.60 10.18
N VAL A 525 9.18 23.62 9.52
CA VAL A 525 8.74 23.70 8.11
C VAL A 525 7.74 24.83 7.90
N ALA A 526 6.67 24.89 8.70
CA ALA A 526 5.66 25.94 8.57
C ALA A 526 6.29 27.33 8.72
N LYS A 527 7.18 27.50 9.71
CA LYS A 527 7.97 28.72 9.89
C LYS A 527 8.85 29.05 8.67
N ALA A 528 9.47 28.06 8.02
CA ALA A 528 10.26 28.26 6.80
C ALA A 528 9.42 28.68 5.58
N PHE A 529 8.11 28.42 5.59
CA PHE A 529 7.12 28.89 4.61
C PHE A 529 6.36 30.16 5.02
N ASP A 530 6.71 30.80 6.15
CA ASP A 530 5.94 31.89 6.78
C ASP A 530 4.49 31.49 7.14
N ILE A 531 4.19 30.18 7.19
CA ILE A 531 2.89 29.65 7.60
C ILE A 531 2.74 29.83 9.11
N HIS A 532 1.73 30.63 9.50
CA HIS A 532 1.36 30.83 10.89
C HIS A 532 0.40 29.71 11.30
N LEU A 533 0.74 29.01 12.38
CA LEU A 533 -0.04 27.93 12.98
C LEU A 533 -0.68 28.44 14.28
N THR A 534 -1.89 27.99 14.58
CA THR A 534 -2.59 28.28 15.85
C THR A 534 -2.42 27.10 16.81
N PRO A 535 -2.10 27.32 18.09
CA PRO A 535 -2.06 26.23 19.07
C PRO A 535 -3.45 25.66 19.35
N ASP A 536 -4.47 26.51 19.43
CA ASP A 536 -5.86 26.13 19.71
C ASP A 536 -6.60 25.71 18.42
N PHE A 537 -6.03 24.81 17.62
CA PHE A 537 -6.67 24.28 16.41
C PHE A 537 -7.51 23.03 16.72
N GLU A 538 -8.84 23.18 16.70
CA GLU A 538 -9.76 22.06 16.67
C GLU A 538 -9.90 21.52 15.23
N LEU A 539 -9.94 20.19 15.06
CA LEU A 539 -10.28 19.58 13.77
C LEU A 539 -11.67 20.04 13.30
N PRO A 540 -11.90 20.12 11.97
CA PRO A 540 -13.24 20.25 11.42
C PRO A 540 -14.13 19.08 11.89
N THR A 541 -15.02 19.37 12.84
CA THR A 541 -16.05 18.45 13.29
C THR A 541 -17.12 18.27 12.21
N LEU A 542 -17.84 17.15 12.23
CA LEU A 542 -18.94 16.83 11.29
C LEU A 542 -20.24 17.63 11.57
N GLY A 543 -20.10 18.89 12.01
CA GLY A 543 -21.19 19.70 12.54
C GLY A 543 -22.27 20.09 11.52
N ASP A 544 -23.50 20.19 12.02
CA ASP A 544 -24.64 20.94 11.49
C ASP A 544 -25.24 20.56 10.12
N ASP A 545 -24.91 19.40 9.53
CA ASP A 545 -25.79 18.80 8.51
C ASP A 545 -26.87 17.94 9.23
N PRO A 546 -28.16 18.33 9.20
CA PRO A 546 -29.22 17.71 10.03
C PRO A 546 -29.52 16.23 9.70
N VAL A 547 -28.87 15.67 8.67
CA VAL A 547 -28.90 14.24 8.34
C VAL A 547 -28.13 13.40 9.37
N PHE A 548 -27.07 13.93 9.99
CA PHE A 548 -26.19 13.13 10.88
C PHE A 548 -26.66 13.06 12.34
N ALA A 549 -27.57 13.95 12.77
CA ALA A 549 -28.01 14.04 14.18
C ALA A 549 -29.01 12.94 14.62
N LEU A 550 -29.43 12.05 13.71
CA LEU A 550 -30.54 11.10 13.91
C LEU A 550 -30.13 9.62 13.95
N HIS A 551 -28.83 9.32 13.93
CA HIS A 551 -28.33 7.98 14.25
C HIS A 551 -27.58 8.05 15.57
N GLU A 552 -28.24 7.53 16.61
CA GLU A 552 -27.67 7.35 17.94
C GLU A 552 -26.34 6.60 17.85
N VAL A 553 -25.48 6.84 18.83
CA VAL A 553 -24.20 6.15 18.97
C VAL A 553 -24.45 4.72 19.48
N HIS A 554 -25.02 3.87 18.61
CA HIS A 554 -24.60 2.49 18.54
C HIS A 554 -23.11 2.50 18.27
N GLN A 555 -22.34 2.45 19.35
CA GLN A 555 -20.95 2.00 19.32
C GLN A 555 -20.98 0.62 18.68
N TRP A 556 -20.71 0.56 17.37
CA TRP A 556 -20.47 -0.70 16.69
C TRP A 556 -19.39 -1.45 17.47
N PRO A 557 -19.50 -2.79 17.62
CA PRO A 557 -18.43 -3.57 18.23
C PRO A 557 -17.12 -3.17 17.55
N LEU A 558 -16.11 -2.85 18.36
CA LEU A 558 -14.88 -2.25 17.84
C LEU A 558 -14.30 -3.14 16.73
N ILE A 559 -13.74 -2.48 15.70
CA ILE A 559 -13.04 -3.17 14.62
C ILE A 559 -12.04 -4.13 15.26
N PRO A 560 -12.05 -5.44 14.95
CA PRO A 560 -11.35 -6.41 15.77
C PRO A 560 -9.86 -6.11 15.92
N TYR A 561 -9.40 -6.21 17.17
CA TYR A 561 -8.09 -5.79 17.69
C TYR A 561 -7.96 -4.30 18.05
N GLY A 562 -8.93 -3.45 17.72
CA GLY A 562 -8.93 -2.06 18.14
C GLY A 562 -7.69 -1.30 17.69
N LEU A 563 -7.20 -1.58 16.48
CA LEU A 563 -5.96 -1.03 15.91
C LEU A 563 -6.18 -0.18 14.66
N ASP A 564 -7.42 -0.13 14.16
CA ASP A 564 -7.82 0.46 12.88
C ASP A 564 -6.83 0.21 11.74
N LEU A 565 -6.35 -1.03 11.72
CA LEU A 565 -6.15 -1.73 10.47
C LEU A 565 -7.54 -1.82 9.83
N ASP A 566 -7.64 -1.49 8.55
CA ASP A 566 -8.92 -1.16 7.91
C ASP A 566 -9.74 -2.40 7.50
N PHE A 567 -9.85 -3.38 8.40
CA PHE A 567 -10.53 -4.66 8.22
C PHE A 567 -11.34 -5.12 9.45
N ASP A 568 -12.60 -5.51 9.20
CA ASP A 568 -13.55 -6.00 10.20
C ASP A 568 -13.57 -7.54 10.21
N LEU A 569 -12.86 -8.17 11.15
CA LEU A 569 -12.77 -9.65 11.28
C LEU A 569 -14.01 -10.29 11.94
N THR A 570 -15.06 -9.53 12.24
CA THR A 570 -16.27 -9.99 12.93
C THR A 570 -17.49 -10.13 12.01
N LEU A 571 -17.41 -9.59 10.79
CA LEU A 571 -18.32 -9.95 9.69
C LEU A 571 -17.95 -11.25 8.96
N PHE A 572 -16.88 -11.90 9.40
CA PHE A 572 -16.50 -13.23 8.94
C PHE A 572 -17.25 -14.28 9.79
N PRO A 573 -18.18 -15.05 9.17
CA PRO A 573 -19.12 -15.93 9.87
C PRO A 573 -18.43 -17.08 10.57
#